data_AF-A0A7J8SS04-F1
#
_entry.id   AF-A0A7J8SS04-F1
#
_cell.length_a   1.000
_cell.length_b   1.000
_cell.length_c   1.000
_cell.angle_alpha   90.00
_cell.angle_beta   90.00
_cell.angle_gamma   90.00
#
_symmetry.space_group_name_H-M   'P 1'
#
loop_
_entity.id
_entity.type
_entity.pdbx_description
1 polymer ?
#
loop_
_entity_poly.entity_id
_entity_poly.type
_entity_poly.pdbx_seq_one_letter_code
_entity_poly.pdbx_strand_id
1 'polypeptide(L)'
;MDLTLAKSQGYLKHQLPQSKSSSQRKLLAVIGVYIGFGSYLKRNTFRGSWMPREIIGCYAQTELGHGSNVQRLETTATFDPQTDEFVIHSPTLTSRKWWPGGLGKVSTHAVVYARLRTDGQDYGVHGFILQLRSLDDHSPLPGMTVGDIGMKFGSGAYNSMDNGLLRFDHVRIPRNQMLMQFVL
;
A
#
# COMPACT_ATOMS: atom_id res chain seq x y z
N MET A 1 31.04 39.93 -11.70
CA MET A 1 30.58 39.55 -10.35
C MET A 1 30.06 38.12 -10.45
N ASP A 2 30.64 37.20 -9.69
CA ASP A 2 30.49 35.75 -9.87
C ASP A 2 29.09 35.25 -9.48
N LEU A 3 28.51 34.33 -10.25
CA LEU A 3 27.14 33.80 -10.09
C LEU A 3 26.93 33.09 -8.73
N THR A 4 28.03 32.71 -8.07
CA THR A 4 28.10 32.15 -6.72
C THR A 4 27.79 33.18 -5.63
N LEU A 5 28.14 34.46 -5.82
CA LEU A 5 27.88 35.54 -4.86
C LEU A 5 26.40 36.01 -4.87
N ALA A 6 25.72 35.90 -6.01
CA ALA A 6 24.30 36.26 -6.12
C ALA A 6 23.36 35.29 -5.36
N LYS A 7 23.80 34.04 -5.11
CA LYS A 7 23.03 33.05 -4.35
C LYS A 7 23.22 33.19 -2.83
N SER A 8 24.36 33.67 -2.34
CA SER A 8 24.61 33.79 -0.89
C SER A 8 23.90 34.98 -0.24
N GLN A 9 23.53 36.01 -1.02
CA GLN A 9 22.92 37.24 -0.50
C GLN A 9 21.39 37.35 -0.71
N GLY A 10 20.70 36.26 -1.09
CA GLY A 10 19.24 36.18 -0.99
C GLY A 10 18.43 37.07 -1.96
N TYR A 11 19.07 37.70 -2.94
CA TYR A 11 18.45 38.71 -3.82
C TYR A 11 17.41 38.17 -4.83
N LEU A 12 17.24 36.86 -4.98
CA LEU A 12 16.26 36.26 -5.91
C LEU A 12 14.96 35.79 -5.25
N LYS A 13 14.74 36.03 -3.96
CA LYS A 13 13.56 35.52 -3.23
C LYS A 13 12.26 36.31 -3.42
N HIS A 14 12.24 37.43 -4.14
CA HIS A 14 11.09 38.35 -4.15
C HIS A 14 10.33 38.52 -5.48
N GLN A 15 10.48 37.61 -6.46
CA GLN A 15 9.71 37.70 -7.71
C GLN A 15 9.02 36.39 -8.14
N LEU A 16 8.47 35.63 -7.20
CA LEU A 16 7.51 34.57 -7.51
C LEU A 16 6.17 34.87 -6.81
N PRO A 17 5.03 34.77 -7.51
CA PRO A 17 3.73 35.04 -6.89
C PRO A 17 3.50 34.10 -5.70
N GLN A 18 3.08 34.67 -4.57
CA GLN A 18 2.68 33.90 -3.39
C GLN A 18 1.40 33.10 -3.68
N SER A 19 1.57 31.88 -4.15
CA SER A 19 0.53 30.85 -4.13
C SER A 19 0.33 30.37 -2.69
N LYS A 20 -0.87 30.62 -2.14
CA LYS A 20 -1.30 30.19 -0.81
C LYS A 20 -0.97 28.70 -0.57
N SER A 21 -0.09 28.46 0.39
CA SER A 21 0.28 27.14 0.89
C SER A 21 -0.59 26.80 2.11
N SER A 22 -1.34 25.69 2.05
CA SER A 22 -1.57 24.78 3.19
C SER A 22 -2.51 23.62 2.80
N SER A 23 -1.93 22.44 2.49
CA SER A 23 -2.44 21.07 2.79
C SER A 23 -1.85 19.97 1.88
N GLN A 24 -1.04 20.31 0.88
CA GLN A 24 -0.37 19.31 0.04
C GLN A 24 0.81 18.67 0.77
N ARG A 25 0.62 17.48 1.34
CA ARG A 25 1.64 16.42 1.53
C ARG A 25 1.05 15.26 2.33
N LYS A 26 0.42 14.29 1.68
CA LYS A 26 0.23 12.93 2.23
C LYS A 26 0.27 11.90 1.11
N LEU A 27 1.46 11.60 0.61
CA LEU A 27 1.66 10.51 -0.34
C LEU A 27 3.10 9.99 -0.20
N LEU A 28 3.32 8.99 0.65
CA LEU A 28 4.69 8.46 0.88
C LEU A 28 4.82 6.94 0.81
N ALA A 29 3.85 6.14 1.25
CA ALA A 29 4.06 4.68 1.29
C ALA A 29 3.70 3.94 -0.02
N VAL A 30 2.60 4.30 -0.70
CA VAL A 30 2.19 3.64 -1.96
C VAL A 30 3.14 3.97 -3.11
N ILE A 31 3.66 5.20 -3.15
CA ILE A 31 4.52 5.65 -4.25
C ILE A 31 5.82 4.85 -4.32
N GLY A 32 6.51 4.65 -3.18
CA GLY A 32 7.84 4.02 -3.18
C GLY A 32 7.82 2.59 -3.72
N VAL A 33 6.87 1.78 -3.26
CA VAL A 33 6.70 0.39 -3.69
C VAL A 33 6.21 0.32 -5.13
N TYR A 34 5.29 1.20 -5.52
CA TYR A 34 4.78 1.27 -6.89
C TYR A 34 5.84 1.74 -7.90
N ILE A 35 6.69 2.70 -7.55
CA ILE A 35 7.80 3.15 -8.41
C ILE A 35 8.84 2.05 -8.60
N GLY A 36 9.09 1.24 -7.55
CA GLY A 36 10.10 0.18 -7.56
C GLY A 36 9.66 -1.16 -8.16
N PHE A 37 8.37 -1.50 -8.04
CA PHE A 37 7.81 -2.81 -8.46
C PHE A 37 6.67 -2.73 -9.50
N GLY A 38 6.31 -1.54 -9.98
CA GLY A 38 5.37 -1.34 -11.08
C GLY A 38 6.05 -1.23 -12.45
N SER A 39 5.60 -2.02 -13.45
CA SER A 39 6.14 -2.01 -14.81
C SER A 39 6.21 -0.59 -15.42
N TYR A 40 7.28 -0.27 -16.16
CA TYR A 40 7.57 1.07 -16.71
C TYR A 40 6.35 1.72 -17.41
N LEU A 41 5.63 0.97 -18.23
CA LEU A 41 4.45 1.42 -18.98
C LEU A 41 3.22 1.73 -18.10
N LYS A 42 3.05 1.04 -16.96
CA LYS A 42 1.92 1.28 -16.04
C LYS A 42 2.12 2.54 -15.18
N ARG A 43 3.36 2.99 -14.98
CA ARG A 43 3.67 4.18 -14.15
C ARG A 43 3.03 5.47 -14.66
N ASN A 44 2.82 5.60 -15.98
CA ASN A 44 2.20 6.78 -16.58
C ASN A 44 0.67 6.68 -16.69
N THR A 45 0.11 5.50 -16.98
CA THR A 45 -1.35 5.29 -17.04
C THR A 45 -2.01 5.44 -15.66
N PHE A 46 -1.34 5.00 -14.60
CA PHE A 46 -1.85 5.12 -13.22
C PHE A 46 -1.81 6.55 -12.65
N ARG A 47 -0.88 7.41 -13.11
CA ARG A 47 -0.84 8.83 -12.71
C ARG A 47 -2.03 9.63 -13.25
N GLY A 48 -2.69 9.15 -14.30
CA GLY A 48 -3.74 9.89 -15.00
C GLY A 48 -5.17 9.40 -14.79
N SER A 49 -5.42 8.12 -14.48
CA SER A 49 -6.77 7.54 -14.68
C SER A 49 -7.44 6.82 -13.50
N TRP A 50 -6.74 6.40 -12.44
CA TRP A 50 -7.36 5.56 -11.38
C TRP A 50 -6.99 5.90 -9.93
N MET A 51 -6.07 6.83 -9.68
CA MET A 51 -5.88 7.35 -8.34
C MET A 51 -6.66 8.67 -8.24
N PRO A 52 -7.89 8.70 -7.65
CA PRO A 52 -8.43 9.94 -7.13
C PRO A 52 -7.33 10.60 -6.29
N ARG A 53 -7.27 11.93 -6.32
CA ARG A 53 -6.13 12.74 -5.83
C ARG A 53 -5.79 12.53 -4.34
N GLU A 54 -6.44 11.63 -3.63
CA GLU A 54 -6.33 11.36 -2.19
C GLU A 54 -6.44 9.86 -1.84
N ILE A 55 -5.63 8.99 -2.46
CA ILE A 55 -5.42 7.64 -1.92
C ILE A 55 -4.35 7.67 -0.83
N ILE A 56 -4.70 7.18 0.35
CA ILE A 56 -3.73 6.84 1.40
C ILE A 56 -3.54 5.34 1.41
N GLY A 57 -2.30 4.87 1.38
CA GLY A 57 -2.05 3.44 1.54
C GLY A 57 -0.83 3.08 2.32
N CYS A 58 -0.75 1.79 2.66
CA CYS A 58 0.27 1.20 3.52
C CYS A 58 0.93 -0.04 2.88
N TYR A 59 1.99 -0.53 3.53
CA TYR A 59 2.72 -1.73 3.15
C TYR A 59 2.32 -2.91 4.03
N ALA A 60 1.55 -3.85 3.49
CA ALA A 60 0.97 -4.97 4.22
C ALA A 60 1.68 -6.30 3.87
N GLN A 61 2.84 -6.54 4.48
CA GLN A 61 3.61 -7.76 4.30
C GLN A 61 3.51 -8.70 5.50
N THR A 62 3.97 -8.24 6.67
CA THR A 62 4.09 -9.02 7.90
C THR A 62 2.75 -9.61 8.33
N GLU A 63 2.79 -10.87 8.72
CA GLU A 63 1.69 -11.63 9.28
C GLU A 63 1.93 -11.93 10.75
N LEU A 64 0.87 -12.31 11.46
CA LEU A 64 0.95 -12.71 12.86
C LEU A 64 1.95 -13.87 13.06
N GLY A 65 1.96 -14.85 12.15
CA GLY A 65 2.88 -15.99 12.19
C GLY A 65 4.27 -15.72 11.57
N HIS A 66 4.39 -14.70 10.72
CA HIS A 66 5.55 -14.54 9.84
C HIS A 66 5.94 -13.07 9.62
N GLY A 67 7.07 -12.67 10.21
CA GLY A 67 7.71 -11.37 9.97
C GLY A 67 8.99 -11.48 9.14
N SER A 68 10.05 -12.05 9.74
CA SER A 68 11.36 -12.14 9.10
C SER A 68 11.41 -13.12 7.93
N ASN A 69 10.72 -14.26 8.04
CA ASN A 69 10.68 -15.26 6.98
C ASN A 69 9.52 -15.01 6.00
N VAL A 70 9.72 -14.06 5.09
CA VAL A 70 8.72 -13.67 4.08
C VAL A 70 8.33 -14.85 3.18
N GLN A 71 9.23 -15.81 2.94
CA GLN A 71 8.92 -16.96 2.10
C GLN A 71 7.86 -17.91 2.70
N ARG A 72 7.50 -17.73 3.98
CA ARG A 72 6.49 -18.52 4.68
C ARG A 72 5.17 -17.80 4.91
N LEU A 73 4.95 -16.60 4.33
CA LEU A 73 3.63 -15.96 4.38
C LEU A 73 2.53 -16.94 3.97
N GLU A 74 1.39 -16.88 4.64
CA GLU A 74 0.25 -17.78 4.50
C GLU A 74 -0.90 -17.17 3.71
N THR A 75 -1.02 -15.83 3.67
CA THR A 75 -2.03 -15.16 2.83
C THR A 75 -1.88 -15.62 1.39
N THR A 76 -2.97 -16.01 0.73
CA THR A 76 -2.97 -16.51 -0.64
C THR A 76 -3.58 -15.49 -1.60
N ALA A 77 -3.13 -15.54 -2.84
CA ALA A 77 -3.72 -14.87 -3.99
C ALA A 77 -3.88 -15.88 -5.12
N THR A 78 -5.09 -16.45 -5.24
CA THR A 78 -5.37 -17.53 -6.19
C THR A 78 -6.00 -16.95 -7.45
N PHE A 79 -5.41 -17.20 -8.61
CA PHE A 79 -5.93 -16.72 -9.88
C PHE A 79 -7.19 -17.49 -10.30
N ASP A 80 -8.23 -16.76 -10.69
CA ASP A 80 -9.48 -17.27 -11.23
C ASP A 80 -9.59 -16.89 -12.72
N PRO A 81 -9.34 -17.83 -13.65
CA PRO A 81 -9.35 -17.54 -15.09
C PRO A 81 -10.76 -17.27 -15.63
N GLN A 82 -11.82 -17.64 -14.91
CA GLN A 82 -13.20 -17.41 -15.39
C GLN A 82 -13.60 -15.94 -15.27
N THR A 83 -13.06 -15.23 -14.26
CA THR A 83 -13.40 -13.83 -14.00
C THR A 83 -12.24 -12.86 -14.26
N ASP A 84 -11.05 -13.36 -14.61
CA ASP A 84 -9.81 -12.57 -14.74
C ASP A 84 -9.41 -11.82 -13.46
N GLU A 85 -9.54 -12.49 -12.32
CA GLU A 85 -9.34 -11.94 -10.98
C GLU A 85 -8.39 -12.78 -10.12
N PHE A 86 -7.86 -12.19 -9.06
CA PHE A 86 -7.27 -12.91 -7.94
C PHE A 86 -8.23 -12.94 -6.76
N VAL A 87 -8.35 -14.11 -6.14
CA VAL A 87 -9.03 -14.31 -4.86
C VAL A 87 -7.99 -14.27 -3.74
N ILE A 88 -8.06 -13.22 -2.93
CA ILE A 88 -7.18 -12.96 -1.79
C ILE A 88 -7.82 -13.52 -0.51
N HIS A 89 -7.09 -14.37 0.22
CA HIS A 89 -7.63 -15.01 1.42
C HIS A 89 -6.59 -15.18 2.54
N SER A 90 -7.05 -15.01 3.78
CA SER A 90 -6.32 -15.32 5.01
C SER A 90 -6.82 -16.66 5.57
N PRO A 91 -6.18 -17.80 5.25
CA PRO A 91 -6.68 -19.13 5.59
C PRO A 91 -6.70 -19.45 7.09
N THR A 92 -5.83 -18.80 7.87
CA THR A 92 -5.61 -19.10 9.29
C THR A 92 -5.59 -17.84 10.13
N LEU A 93 -5.68 -17.98 11.45
CA LEU A 93 -5.44 -16.87 12.38
C LEU A 93 -4.06 -16.23 12.18
N THR A 94 -3.03 -17.06 11.95
CA THR A 94 -1.63 -16.65 11.81
C THR A 94 -1.35 -15.95 10.49
N SER A 95 -2.16 -16.20 9.45
CA SER A 95 -2.08 -15.53 8.14
C SER A 95 -2.55 -14.09 8.11
N ARG A 96 -3.15 -13.57 9.19
CA ARG A 96 -3.64 -12.18 9.23
C ARG A 96 -2.44 -11.24 9.18
N LYS A 97 -2.53 -10.20 8.37
CA LYS A 97 -1.53 -9.13 8.39
C LYS A 97 -1.52 -8.48 9.76
N TRP A 98 -0.32 -8.19 10.26
CA TRP A 98 -0.11 -7.68 11.61
C TRP A 98 1.15 -6.83 11.65
N TRP A 99 1.07 -5.63 12.25
CA TRP A 99 2.07 -4.55 12.29
C TRP A 99 2.06 -3.45 11.21
N PRO A 100 1.48 -3.58 10.00
CA PRO A 100 1.53 -2.50 9.01
C PRO A 100 1.11 -1.15 9.57
N GLY A 101 2.01 -0.16 9.54
CA GLY A 101 1.71 1.21 9.98
C GLY A 101 0.76 1.89 9.01
N GLY A 102 -0.21 2.67 9.51
CA GLY A 102 -1.22 3.30 8.66
C GLY A 102 -2.41 2.41 8.34
N LEU A 103 -2.36 1.11 8.63
CA LEU A 103 -3.38 0.14 8.23
C LEU A 103 -4.62 0.21 9.12
N GLY A 104 -4.42 0.40 10.43
CA GLY A 104 -5.46 0.17 11.42
C GLY A 104 -6.69 1.06 11.23
N LYS A 105 -6.47 2.31 10.83
CA LYS A 105 -7.53 3.32 10.71
C LYS A 105 -7.43 4.18 9.46
N VAL A 106 -6.24 4.50 8.96
CA VAL A 106 -6.08 5.60 8.00
C VAL A 106 -6.07 5.15 6.54
N SER A 107 -5.42 4.03 6.23
CA SER A 107 -5.20 3.63 4.84
C SER A 107 -6.47 3.16 4.15
N THR A 108 -6.73 3.74 2.98
CA THR A 108 -7.80 3.36 2.04
C THR A 108 -7.38 2.23 1.12
N HIS A 109 -6.08 2.06 0.89
CA HIS A 109 -5.49 1.05 0.02
C HIS A 109 -4.25 0.43 0.67
N ALA A 110 -3.80 -0.73 0.20
CA ALA A 110 -2.53 -1.31 0.60
C ALA A 110 -1.86 -2.06 -0.55
N VAL A 111 -0.53 -2.10 -0.50
CA VAL A 111 0.21 -3.15 -1.21
C VAL A 111 0.29 -4.36 -0.27
N VAL A 112 -0.37 -5.44 -0.63
CA VAL A 112 -0.47 -6.68 0.13
C VAL A 112 0.45 -7.71 -0.49
N TYR A 113 1.27 -8.36 0.34
CA TYR A 113 2.11 -9.47 -0.10
C TYR A 113 1.43 -10.79 0.21
N ALA A 114 1.25 -11.64 -0.79
CA ALA A 114 0.56 -12.92 -0.68
C ALA A 114 1.22 -13.97 -1.58
N ARG A 115 1.00 -15.25 -1.28
CA ARG A 115 1.44 -16.39 -2.11
C ARG A 115 0.60 -16.43 -3.38
N LEU A 116 1.24 -16.20 -4.52
CA LEU A 116 0.62 -16.33 -5.83
C LEU A 116 0.36 -17.81 -6.12
N ARG A 117 -0.89 -18.13 -6.46
CA ARG A 117 -1.29 -19.46 -6.90
C ARG A 117 -2.01 -19.38 -8.24
N THR A 118 -1.56 -20.13 -9.23
CA THR A 118 -2.23 -20.29 -10.53
C THR A 118 -2.05 -21.72 -11.00
N ASP A 119 -3.06 -22.28 -11.66
CA ASP A 119 -3.03 -23.64 -12.22
C ASP A 119 -2.63 -24.72 -11.19
N GLY A 120 -3.07 -24.56 -9.95
CA GLY A 120 -2.75 -25.46 -8.83
C GLY A 120 -1.32 -25.36 -8.29
N GLN A 121 -0.48 -24.50 -8.86
CA GLN A 121 0.92 -24.31 -8.47
C GLN A 121 1.11 -23.05 -7.61
N ASP A 122 2.05 -23.11 -6.66
CA ASP A 122 2.45 -21.97 -5.82
C ASP A 122 3.75 -21.35 -6.34
N TYR A 123 3.71 -20.05 -6.65
CA TYR A 123 4.81 -19.29 -7.24
C TYR A 123 5.51 -18.38 -6.23
N GLY A 124 5.23 -18.54 -4.94
CA GLY A 124 5.81 -17.73 -3.88
C GLY A 124 5.19 -16.34 -3.77
N VAL A 125 5.87 -15.45 -3.05
CA VAL A 125 5.29 -14.20 -2.59
C VAL A 125 5.34 -13.10 -3.65
N HIS A 126 4.18 -12.52 -3.93
CA HIS A 126 4.00 -11.41 -4.87
C HIS A 126 3.21 -10.27 -4.24
N GLY A 127 3.33 -9.07 -4.81
CA GLY A 127 2.64 -7.86 -4.36
C GLY A 127 1.35 -7.58 -5.15
N PHE A 128 0.30 -7.19 -4.44
CA PHE A 128 -1.03 -6.89 -4.98
C PHE A 128 -1.52 -5.57 -4.41
N ILE A 129 -2.15 -4.72 -5.22
CA ILE A 129 -2.80 -3.50 -4.77
C ILE A 129 -4.24 -3.83 -4.40
N LEU A 130 -4.64 -3.57 -3.16
CA LEU A 130 -6.02 -3.74 -2.71
C LEU A 130 -6.58 -2.42 -2.21
N GLN A 131 -7.82 -2.13 -2.57
CA GLN A 131 -8.62 -1.14 -1.85
C GLN A 131 -9.15 -1.79 -0.57
N LEU A 132 -8.93 -1.12 0.56
CA LEU A 132 -9.32 -1.60 1.88
C LEU A 132 -10.62 -0.98 2.39
N ARG A 133 -10.86 0.28 2.01
CA ARG A 133 -11.98 1.09 2.50
C ARG A 133 -12.64 1.84 1.37
N SER A 134 -13.94 2.09 1.52
CA SER A 134 -14.68 3.01 0.67
C SER A 134 -14.04 4.39 0.68
N LEU A 135 -13.99 5.05 -0.48
CA LEU A 135 -13.49 6.43 -0.57
C LEU A 135 -14.55 7.46 -0.20
N ASP A 136 -15.80 7.05 -0.04
CA ASP A 136 -16.91 7.95 0.27
C ASP A 136 -17.11 8.09 1.79
N ASP A 137 -17.15 6.96 2.51
CA ASP A 137 -17.47 6.92 3.95
C ASP A 137 -16.39 6.25 4.82
N HIS A 138 -15.29 5.82 4.20
CA HIS A 138 -14.15 5.17 4.86
C HIS A 138 -14.46 3.84 5.56
N SER A 139 -15.64 3.26 5.30
CA SER A 139 -16.02 1.94 5.81
C SER A 139 -15.14 0.84 5.20
N PRO A 140 -14.80 -0.23 5.95
CA PRO A 140 -14.10 -1.38 5.38
C PRO A 140 -14.91 -2.03 4.25
N LEU A 141 -14.25 -2.40 3.16
CA LEU A 141 -14.91 -3.09 2.05
C LEU A 141 -15.33 -4.53 2.44
N PRO A 142 -16.34 -5.11 1.76
CA PRO A 142 -16.79 -6.48 2.03
C PRO A 142 -15.66 -7.51 2.02
N GLY A 143 -15.76 -8.51 2.90
CA GLY A 143 -14.74 -9.56 3.04
C GLY A 143 -13.46 -9.10 3.75
N MET A 144 -13.38 -7.85 4.23
CA MET A 144 -12.23 -7.34 4.96
C MET A 144 -12.52 -7.13 6.44
N THR A 145 -11.59 -7.55 7.29
CA THR A 145 -11.58 -7.17 8.71
C THR A 145 -10.31 -6.40 9.00
N VAL A 146 -10.44 -5.12 9.35
CA VAL A 146 -9.32 -4.20 9.59
C VAL A 146 -9.47 -3.51 10.93
N GLY A 147 -8.37 -3.32 11.66
CA GLY A 147 -8.38 -2.68 12.97
C GLY A 147 -6.98 -2.35 13.47
N ASP A 148 -6.90 -1.61 14.58
CA ASP A 148 -5.64 -1.30 15.26
C ASP A 148 -5.23 -2.47 16.17
N ILE A 149 -3.93 -2.74 16.29
CA ILE A 149 -3.40 -3.85 17.11
C ILE A 149 -3.23 -3.49 18.60
N GLY A 150 -3.47 -2.23 18.96
CA GLY A 150 -3.47 -1.75 20.33
C GLY A 150 -2.21 -0.96 20.73
N MET A 151 -2.12 -0.77 22.04
CA MET A 151 -1.05 -0.01 22.67
C MET A 151 0.31 -0.69 22.48
N LYS A 152 1.30 0.13 22.18
CA LYS A 152 2.69 -0.24 21.97
C LYS A 152 3.54 0.30 23.12
N PHE A 153 4.74 -0.24 23.26
CA PHE A 153 5.66 0.17 24.32
C PHE A 153 6.08 1.65 24.20
N GLY A 154 6.20 2.33 25.34
CA GLY A 154 6.67 3.71 25.45
C GLY A 154 5.56 4.76 25.38
N SER A 155 5.63 5.76 26.26
CA SER A 155 4.67 6.88 26.27
C SER A 155 4.86 7.76 25.03
N GLY A 156 3.78 8.01 24.27
CA GLY A 156 3.76 8.95 23.14
C GLY A 156 4.54 8.57 21.88
N ALA A 157 5.34 7.50 21.89
CA ALA A 157 6.19 7.07 20.76
C ALA A 157 5.35 6.51 19.58
N TYR A 158 5.51 5.23 19.25
CA TYR A 158 4.76 4.59 18.17
C TYR A 158 3.25 4.50 18.43
N ASN A 159 2.78 4.80 19.65
CA ASN A 159 1.36 4.88 19.97
C ASN A 159 0.57 5.91 19.14
N SER A 160 1.25 6.87 18.52
CA SER A 160 0.64 7.80 17.54
C SER A 160 0.39 7.16 16.17
N MET A 161 0.97 5.99 15.89
CA MET A 161 0.79 5.24 14.65
C MET A 161 -0.28 4.16 14.81
N ASP A 162 -1.17 4.08 13.82
CA ASP A 162 -2.25 3.09 13.73
C ASP A 162 -1.74 1.78 13.09
N ASN A 163 -0.82 1.10 13.78
CA ASN A 163 -0.37 -0.22 13.36
C ASN A 163 -1.57 -1.18 13.32
N GLY A 164 -1.81 -1.76 12.16
CA GLY A 164 -3.06 -2.47 11.92
C GLY A 164 -2.93 -3.98 11.85
N LEU A 165 -4.09 -4.62 11.96
CA LEU A 165 -4.36 -5.96 11.48
C LEU A 165 -5.24 -5.92 10.23
N LEU A 166 -5.11 -6.94 9.38
CA LEU A 166 -6.00 -7.14 8.24
C LEU A 166 -6.20 -8.64 7.97
N ARG A 167 -7.46 -9.05 7.85
CA ARG A 167 -7.89 -10.39 7.41
C ARG A 167 -8.69 -10.26 6.11
N PHE A 168 -8.43 -11.16 5.18
CA PHE A 168 -9.22 -11.31 3.95
C PHE A 168 -10.09 -12.56 3.98
N ASP A 169 -11.35 -12.39 3.60
CA ASP A 169 -12.30 -13.46 3.37
C ASP A 169 -12.69 -13.48 1.89
N HIS A 170 -11.94 -14.27 1.11
CA HIS A 170 -12.15 -14.47 -0.33
C HIS A 170 -12.40 -13.18 -1.13
N VAL A 171 -11.59 -12.15 -0.88
CA VAL A 171 -11.71 -10.84 -1.54
C VAL A 171 -11.22 -10.95 -2.98
N ARG A 172 -12.01 -10.46 -3.93
CA ARG A 172 -11.68 -10.48 -5.36
C ARG A 172 -11.06 -9.16 -5.81
N ILE A 173 -9.98 -9.25 -6.61
CA ILE A 173 -9.35 -8.12 -7.26
C ILE A 173 -9.06 -8.41 -8.74
N PRO A 174 -9.18 -7.42 -9.64
CA PRO A 174 -8.80 -7.60 -11.04
C PRO A 174 -7.33 -8.03 -11.20
N ARG A 175 -7.03 -8.89 -12.17
CA ARG A 175 -5.66 -9.36 -12.45
C ARG A 175 -4.65 -8.22 -12.61
N ASN A 176 -5.08 -7.09 -13.17
CA ASN A 176 -4.20 -5.94 -13.41
C ASN A 176 -3.70 -5.23 -12.13
N GLN A 177 -4.24 -5.57 -10.95
CA GLN A 177 -3.84 -5.07 -9.64
C GLN A 177 -2.64 -5.84 -9.03
N MET A 178 -2.15 -6.89 -9.69
CA MET A 178 -0.86 -7.51 -9.38
C MET A 178 0.31 -6.64 -9.88
N LEU A 179 1.35 -6.50 -9.04
CA LEU A 179 2.58 -5.79 -9.38
C LEU A 179 3.51 -6.67 -10.25
N MET A 180 3.33 -6.58 -11.57
CA MET A 180 3.96 -7.49 -12.55
C MET A 180 5.30 -6.99 -13.14
N GLN A 181 6.11 -6.19 -12.44
CA GLN A 181 7.36 -5.67 -13.04
C GLN A 181 8.43 -6.75 -13.30
N PHE A 182 8.46 -7.81 -12.50
CA PHE A 182 9.48 -8.87 -12.56
C PHE A 182 8.89 -10.26 -12.80
N VAL A 183 7.63 -10.32 -13.23
CA VAL A 183 7.01 -11.58 -13.66
C VAL A 183 7.49 -11.81 -15.09
N LEU A 184 8.32 -12.85 -15.28
CA LEU A 184 8.85 -13.28 -16.57
C LEU A 184 7.74 -13.80 -17.49
#